data_AF-A0A968CIY7-F1
#
_entry.id   AF-A0A968CIY7-F1
#
_cell.length_a   1.000
_cell.length_b   1.000
_cell.length_c   1.000
_cell.angle_alpha   90.00
_cell.angle_beta   90.00
_cell.angle_gamma   90.00
#
_symmetry.space_group_name_H-M   'P 1'
#
loop_
_entity.id
_entity.type
_entity.pdbx_description
1 polymer ?
#
loop_
_entity_poly.entity_id
_entity_poly.type
_entity_poly.pdbx_seq_one_letter_code
_entity_poly.pdbx_strand_id
1 'polypeptide(L)' 'LMKRFSVSVKSIRIVNVKRKPRQRFTRAGRVSGFTSSYKKAIVTLAEGDTLDFLENV' A
#
# COMPACT_ATOMS: atom_id res chain seq x y z
N LEU A 1 11.01 2.89 7.49
CA LEU A 1 12.06 2.65 6.48
C LEU A 1 13.45 2.77 7.08
N MET A 2 13.84 3.95 7.56
CA MET A 2 15.20 4.26 8.04
C MET A 2 15.80 3.22 8.99
N LYS A 3 15.06 2.77 10.02
CA LYS A 3 15.57 1.77 10.99
C LYS A 3 15.57 0.32 10.47
N ARG A 4 14.76 0.00 9.46
CA ARG A 4 14.58 -1.38 8.98
C ARG A 4 15.33 -1.69 7.70
N PHE A 5 15.60 -0.67 6.89
CA PHE A 5 16.21 -0.80 5.58
C PHE A 5 17.47 0.06 5.46
N SER A 6 17.90 0.74 6.53
CA SER A 6 19.11 1.58 6.57
C SER A 6 19.23 2.63 5.45
N VAL A 7 18.11 3.01 4.83
CA VAL A 7 18.04 4.04 3.77
C VAL A 7 17.67 5.41 4.32
N SER A 8 18.21 6.44 3.69
CA SER A 8 17.88 7.84 3.91
C SER A 8 16.63 8.25 3.13
N VAL A 9 15.66 8.85 3.83
CA VAL A 9 14.37 9.25 3.25
C VAL A 9 14.32 10.76 3.12
N LYS A 10 14.10 11.26 1.90
CA LYS A 10 13.98 12.70 1.60
C LYS A 10 12.58 13.23 1.90
N SER A 11 11.55 12.50 1.48
CA SER A 11 10.16 12.90 1.73
C SER A 11 9.19 11.74 1.74
N ILE A 12 8.10 11.88 2.50
CA ILE A 12 7.03 10.88 2.59
C ILE A 12 5.70 11.55 2.27
N ARG A 13 4.93 10.93 1.36
CA ARG A 13 3.53 11.30 1.08
C ARG A 13 2.62 10.13 1.43
N ILE A 14 1.65 10.37 2.31
CA ILE A 14 0.68 9.35 2.72
C ILE A 14 -0.67 9.64 2.07
N VAL A 15 -1.26 8.60 1.47
CA VAL A 15 -2.59 8.63 0.88
C VAL A 15 -3.47 7.63 1.63
N ASN A 16 -4.64 8.08 2.08
CA ASN A 16 -5.64 7.20 2.66
C ASN A 16 -6.49 6.59 1.55
N VAL A 17 -6.44 5.26 1.38
CA VAL A 17 -7.17 4.57 0.32
C VAL A 17 -8.53 4.11 0.86
N LYS A 18 -9.59 4.64 0.27
CA LYS A 18 -10.96 4.28 0.62
C LYS A 18 -11.22 2.80 0.33
N ARG A 19 -11.92 2.16 1.25
CA ARG A 19 -12.45 0.80 1.10
C ARG A 19 -13.38 0.69 -0.13
N LYS A 20 -13.15 -0.31 -0.97
CA LYS A 20 -13.95 -0.58 -2.18
C LYS A 20 -15.12 -1.51 -1.83
N PRO A 21 -16.38 -1.19 -2.22
CA PRO A 21 -17.50 -2.10 -2.06
C PRO A 21 -17.29 -3.35 -2.92
N ARG A 22 -17.63 -4.51 -2.36
CA ARG A 22 -17.59 -5.81 -3.01
C ARG A 22 -18.93 -6.48 -2.80
N GLN A 23 -19.48 -7.04 -3.87
CA GLN A 23 -20.70 -7.83 -3.80
C GLN A 23 -20.47 -9.16 -4.49
N ARG A 24 -20.99 -10.23 -3.90
CA ARG A 24 -20.93 -11.58 -4.46
C ARG A 24 -22.32 -12.20 -4.37
N PHE A 25 -22.74 -12.83 -5.46
CA PHE A 25 -23.95 -13.65 -5.46
C PHE A 25 -23.59 -15.08 -5.06
N THR A 26 -24.26 -15.59 -4.04
CA THR A 26 -24.19 -16.97 -3.59
C THR A 26 -25.57 -17.61 -3.75
N ARG A 27 -25.67 -18.94 -3.65
CA ARG A 27 -26.95 -19.67 -3.72
C ARG A 27 -27.99 -19.17 -2.70
N ALA A 28 -27.54 -18.59 -1.58
CA ALA A 28 -28.40 -18.04 -0.52
C ALA A 28 -28.77 -16.56 -0.73
N GLY A 29 -28.31 -15.93 -1.82
CA GLY A 29 -28.62 -14.53 -2.15
C GLY A 29 -27.39 -13.64 -2.36
N ARG A 30 -27.60 -12.32 -2.23
CA ARG A 30 -26.55 -11.31 -2.45
C ARG A 30 -25.80 -11.02 -1.15
N VAL A 31 -24.51 -11.34 -1.11
CA VAL A 31 -23.60 -10.99 -0.01
C VAL A 31 -22.88 -9.69 -0.35
N SER A 32 -23.12 -8.64 0.45
CA SER A 32 -22.47 -7.34 0.31
C SER A 32 -21.42 -7.13 1.40
N GLY A 33 -20.27 -6.58 1.04
CA GLY A 33 -19.21 -6.21 1.96
C GLY A 33 -18.28 -5.16 1.38
N PHE A 34 -17.18 -4.89 2.08
CA PHE A 34 -16.15 -3.96 1.65
C PHE A 34 -14.78 -4.59 1.79
N THR A 35 -13.86 -4.26 0.89
CA THR A 35 -12.43 -4.53 1.11
C THR A 35 -11.92 -3.62 2.24
N SER A 36 -10.91 -4.05 2.99
CA SER A 36 -10.29 -3.22 4.02
C SER A 36 -9.73 -1.93 3.43
N SER A 37 -9.87 -0.83 4.18
CA SER A 37 -9.18 0.42 3.90
C SER A 37 -7.73 0.30 4.34
N TYR A 38 -6.81 0.90 3.59
CA TYR A 38 -5.39 0.89 3.91
C TYR A 38 -4.77 2.25 3.64
N LYS A 39 -3.65 2.54 4.32
CA LYS A 39 -2.83 3.71 4.01
C LYS A 39 -1.75 3.29 3.01
N LYS A 40 -1.63 4.05 1.92
CA LYS A 40 -0.54 3.91 0.95
C LYS A 40 0.48 5.01 1.23
N ALA A 41 1.75 4.66 1.33
CA ALA A 41 2.84 5.61 1.45
C ALA A 41 3.67 5.61 0.17
N ILE A 42 3.92 6.80 -0.38
CA ILE A 42 4.86 7.04 -1.47
C ILE A 42 6.06 7.70 -0.83
N VAL A 43 7.24 7.11 -1.01
CA VAL A 43 8.46 7.52 -0.32
C VAL A 43 9.52 7.89 -1.35
N THR A 44 10.13 9.05 -1.18
CA THR A 44 11.25 9.51 -1.99
C THR A 44 12.53 9.31 -1.19
N LEU A 45 13.47 8.53 -1.74
CA LEU A 45 14.76 8.23 -1.14
C LEU A 45 15.79 9.30 -1.51
N ALA A 46 16.90 9.32 -0.77
CA ALA A 46 18.07 10.10 -1.17
C ALA A 46 18.74 9.47 -2.40
N GLU A 47 19.48 10.28 -3.15
CA GLU A 47 20.20 9.82 -4.35
C GLU A 47 21.27 8.79 -3.96
N GLY A 48 21.22 7.61 -4.58
CA GLY A 48 22.13 6.49 -4.32
C GLY A 48 21.59 5.38 -3.41
N ASP A 49 20.46 5.60 -2.73
CA ASP A 49 19.81 4.56 -1.91
C ASP A 49 18.80 3.77 -2.75
N THR A 50 19.08 2.48 -2.95
CA THR A 50 18.18 1.53 -3.62
C THR A 50 17.54 0.59 -2.61
N LEU A 51 16.39 0.03 -2.99
CA LEU A 51 15.68 -0.99 -2.21
C LEU A 51 15.55 -2.24 -3.08
N ASP A 52 16.31 -3.28 -2.75
CA ASP A 52 16.38 -4.56 -3.48
C ASP A 52 15.02 -5.26 -3.66
N PHE A 53 14.00 -4.89 -2.87
CA PHE A 53 12.65 -5.44 -2.96
C PHE A 53 11.81 -4.94 -4.16
N LEU A 54 12.21 -3.83 -4.79
CA LEU A 54 11.47 -3.22 -5.90
C LEU A 54 12.10 -3.48 -7.27
N GLU A 55 13.32 -4.03 -7.32
CA GLU A 55 14.06 -4.24 -8.57
C GLU A 55 13.61 -5.48 -9.37
N ASN A 56 12.88 -6.42 -8.75
CA ASN A 56 12.39 -7.65 -9.39
C ASN A 56 10.85 -7.78 -9.39
N VAL A 57 10.14 -6.70 -9.72
CA VAL A 57 8.68 -6.72 -9.96
C VAL A 57 8.35 -6.38 -11.40
#